data_AF-X0RJ46-F1
#
_entry.id   AF-X0RJ46-F1
#
_cell.length_a   1.000
_cell.length_b   1.000
_cell.length_c   1.000
_cell.angle_alpha   90.00
_cell.angle_beta   90.00
_cell.angle_gamma   90.00
#
_symmetry.space_group_name_H-M   'P 1'
#
loop_
_entity.id
_entity.type
_entity.pdbx_description
1 polymer ?
#
loop_
_entity_poly.entity_id
_entity_poly.type
_entity_poly.pdbx_seq_one_letter_code
_entity_poly.pdbx_strand_id
1 'polypeptide(L)'
;AIRLAWADDQGDLHAATSASFEDAVAVELYRGDSEPFLGMGDAASPVDVWMWDADRQHGLAVNDVNPRLVVDIYPFSEQRVNTAEYARPGTRPESQPDVSLPSKATANQIVPGTKTNAGSTLTTGGPGSVTFRLRANQSVKAQGEWQDGQWTVVMTRPLAVADASSGISLQPGDTLSIAFAVWNGGRRDRDGQKLITIWQDLTIESK
;
A
#
# COMPACT_ATOMS: atom_id res chain seq x y z
N ALA A 1 -4.16 -15.17 8.18
CA ALA A 1 -3.51 -14.65 6.95
C ALA A 1 -4.49 -14.81 5.81
N ILE A 2 -4.48 -13.91 4.83
CA ILE A 2 -5.31 -13.99 3.62
C ILE A 2 -4.35 -14.12 2.44
N ARG A 3 -4.55 -15.16 1.61
CA ARG A 3 -3.83 -15.34 0.35
C ARG A 3 -4.78 -15.06 -0.79
N LEU A 4 -4.45 -14.09 -1.62
CA LEU A 4 -5.18 -13.73 -2.83
C LEU A 4 -4.34 -14.11 -4.04
N ALA A 5 -5.01 -14.59 -5.09
CA ALA A 5 -4.35 -14.86 -6.36
C ALA A 5 -5.28 -14.54 -7.53
N TRP A 6 -4.75 -13.89 -8.56
CA TRP A 6 -5.50 -13.53 -9.76
C TRP A 6 -4.59 -13.60 -10.99
N ALA A 7 -5.18 -13.87 -12.15
CA ALA A 7 -4.48 -13.89 -13.41
C ALA A 7 -4.20 -12.46 -13.87
N ASP A 8 -2.97 -12.21 -14.31
CA ASP A 8 -2.54 -10.95 -14.89
C ASP A 8 -1.43 -11.19 -15.91
N ASP A 9 -1.66 -10.79 -17.16
CA ASP A 9 -0.72 -10.99 -18.26
C ASP A 9 0.53 -10.09 -18.11
N GLN A 10 0.46 -9.06 -17.27
CA GLN A 10 1.55 -8.14 -16.96
C GLN A 10 1.71 -8.08 -15.43
N GLY A 11 2.94 -8.18 -14.91
CA GLY A 11 3.23 -7.82 -13.54
C GLY A 11 3.58 -6.34 -13.49
N ASP A 12 2.59 -5.46 -13.34
CA ASP A 12 2.80 -4.02 -13.32
C ASP A 12 3.32 -3.57 -11.95
N LEU A 13 4.63 -3.75 -11.77
CA LEU A 13 5.32 -3.57 -10.48
C LEU A 13 5.41 -2.11 -10.01
N HIS A 14 5.22 -1.14 -10.90
CA HIS A 14 5.70 0.22 -10.68
C HIS A 14 4.85 1.31 -11.32
N ALA A 15 4.69 2.41 -10.58
CA ALA A 15 4.08 3.64 -11.06
C ALA A 15 5.10 4.80 -11.16
N ALA A 16 6.24 4.55 -11.81
CA ALA A 16 7.35 5.50 -11.90
C ALA A 16 7.06 6.79 -12.70
N THR A 17 5.97 6.81 -13.46
CA THR A 17 5.50 7.95 -14.26
C THR A 17 4.02 8.23 -13.98
N SER A 18 3.55 9.45 -14.27
CA SER A 18 2.14 9.79 -14.11
C SER A 18 1.19 9.01 -15.05
N ALA A 19 1.74 8.33 -16.05
CA ALA A 19 0.99 7.50 -17.01
C ALA A 19 1.12 6.00 -16.75
N SER A 20 1.95 5.58 -15.80
CA SER A 20 2.02 4.20 -15.33
C SER A 20 1.03 3.99 -14.20
N PHE A 21 0.52 2.77 -14.12
CA PHE A 21 -0.46 2.31 -13.15
C PHE A 21 0.08 1.02 -12.57
N GLU A 22 0.03 0.88 -11.25
CA GLU A 22 0.50 -0.29 -10.53
C GLU A 22 -0.63 -1.31 -10.31
N ASP A 23 -0.24 -2.58 -10.17
CA ASP A 23 -1.16 -3.59 -9.68
C ASP A 23 -1.37 -3.44 -8.17
N ALA A 24 -2.62 -3.60 -7.74
CA ALA A 24 -2.99 -3.52 -6.34
C ALA A 24 -4.15 -4.46 -6.02
N VAL A 25 -4.21 -4.86 -4.75
CA VAL A 25 -5.32 -5.63 -4.21
C VAL A 25 -5.69 -5.12 -2.84
N ALA A 26 -6.99 -5.07 -2.56
CA ALA A 26 -7.52 -4.68 -1.27
C ALA A 26 -8.51 -5.70 -0.73
N VAL A 27 -8.54 -5.79 0.60
CA VAL A 27 -9.52 -6.51 1.38
C VAL A 27 -10.24 -5.48 2.24
N GLU A 28 -11.56 -5.47 2.22
CA GLU A 28 -12.34 -4.68 3.16
C GLU A 28 -13.12 -5.58 4.11
N LEU A 29 -13.18 -5.15 5.37
CA LEU A 29 -13.84 -5.85 6.46
C LEU A 29 -14.88 -4.92 7.10
N TYR A 30 -16.03 -5.49 7.42
CA TYR A 30 -17.09 -4.80 8.12
C TYR A 30 -17.70 -5.69 9.21
N ARG A 31 -18.02 -5.09 10.36
CA ARG A 31 -18.73 -5.73 11.46
C ARG A 31 -19.96 -4.91 11.80
N GLY A 32 -21.13 -5.48 11.55
CA GLY A 32 -22.43 -4.89 11.86
C GLY A 32 -23.56 -5.74 11.28
N ASP A 33 -24.79 -5.42 11.67
CA ASP A 33 -25.98 -6.21 11.29
C ASP A 33 -26.46 -5.96 9.86
N SER A 34 -26.07 -4.82 9.26
CA SER A 34 -26.43 -4.44 7.89
C SER A 34 -25.17 -3.98 7.17
N GLU A 35 -24.84 -4.68 6.08
CA GLU A 35 -23.70 -4.30 5.26
C GLU A 35 -23.88 -2.88 4.71
N PRO A 36 -22.84 -2.03 4.80
CA PRO A 36 -22.91 -0.69 4.26
C PRO A 36 -22.66 -0.74 2.75
N PHE A 37 -22.67 0.44 2.13
CA PHE A 37 -22.36 0.56 0.71
C PHE A 37 -21.01 -0.12 0.38
N LEU A 38 -21.04 -1.07 -0.54
CA LEU A 38 -19.87 -1.85 -0.97
C LEU A 38 -18.72 -0.99 -1.50
N GLY A 39 -19.02 0.21 -2.01
CA GLY A 39 -18.00 1.17 -2.41
C GLY A 39 -17.38 1.90 -1.22
N MET A 40 -16.87 1.16 -0.22
CA MET A 40 -16.11 1.67 0.93
C MET A 40 -16.92 2.30 2.07
N GLY A 41 -18.14 1.83 2.29
CA GLY A 41 -18.98 2.15 3.44
C GLY A 41 -19.66 3.52 3.39
N ASP A 42 -19.99 4.05 4.56
CA ASP A 42 -20.51 5.41 4.77
C ASP A 42 -20.05 5.98 6.13
N ALA A 43 -20.41 7.23 6.42
CA ALA A 43 -19.93 7.93 7.61
C ALA A 43 -20.42 7.31 8.94
N ALA A 44 -21.57 6.64 8.95
CA ALA A 44 -22.10 5.93 10.10
C ALA A 44 -21.53 4.50 10.22
N SER A 45 -21.17 3.91 9.09
CA SER A 45 -20.66 2.55 8.96
C SER A 45 -19.30 2.53 8.26
N PRO A 46 -18.21 2.95 8.94
CA PRO A 46 -16.88 2.89 8.37
C PRO A 46 -16.40 1.45 8.24
N VAL A 47 -15.61 1.18 7.21
CA VAL A 47 -15.00 -0.13 6.94
C VAL A 47 -13.50 -0.11 7.16
N ASP A 48 -12.95 -1.27 7.52
CA ASP A 48 -11.52 -1.47 7.75
C ASP A 48 -10.91 -2.09 6.50
N VAL A 49 -9.92 -1.43 5.90
CA VAL A 49 -9.39 -1.81 4.58
C VAL A 49 -7.91 -2.15 4.69
N TRP A 50 -7.53 -3.30 4.14
CA TRP A 50 -6.13 -3.68 3.96
C TRP A 50 -5.82 -3.55 2.50
N MET A 51 -4.70 -2.92 2.16
CA MET A 51 -4.29 -2.71 0.79
C MET A 51 -2.86 -3.17 0.61
N TRP A 52 -2.60 -3.81 -0.52
CA TRP A 52 -1.28 -4.05 -1.06
C TRP A 52 -1.21 -3.38 -2.43
N ASP A 53 -0.06 -2.79 -2.73
CA ASP A 53 0.29 -2.27 -4.05
C ASP A 53 1.72 -2.71 -4.39
N ALA A 54 1.96 -2.95 -5.67
CA ALA A 54 3.23 -3.51 -6.15
C ALA A 54 4.40 -2.52 -5.99
N ASP A 55 4.14 -1.22 -6.11
CA ASP A 55 5.15 -0.16 -6.09
C ASP A 55 5.88 -0.06 -4.74
N ARG A 56 5.15 -0.22 -3.62
CA ARG A 56 5.76 -0.24 -2.27
C ARG A 56 6.71 -1.41 -2.03
N GLN A 57 6.51 -2.52 -2.72
CA GLN A 57 7.39 -3.68 -2.56
C GLN A 57 8.68 -3.51 -3.36
N HIS A 58 8.59 -2.88 -4.52
CA HIS A 58 9.71 -2.72 -5.44
C HIS A 58 10.07 -1.22 -5.53
N GLY A 59 10.81 -0.73 -4.52
CA GLY A 59 11.30 0.65 -4.52
C GLY A 59 12.24 0.90 -5.69
N LEU A 60 11.85 1.78 -6.61
CA LEU A 60 12.70 2.18 -7.74
C LEU A 60 13.61 3.33 -7.36
N ALA A 61 14.86 3.27 -7.83
CA ALA A 61 15.57 4.50 -8.10
C ALA A 61 14.95 5.12 -9.37
N VAL A 62 14.40 6.32 -9.28
CA VAL A 62 13.77 7.05 -10.42
C VAL A 62 14.69 7.10 -11.65
N ASN A 63 16.00 7.09 -11.44
CA ASN A 63 17.03 7.06 -12.49
C ASN A 63 17.01 5.77 -13.34
N ASP A 64 16.59 4.64 -12.77
CA ASP A 64 16.54 3.36 -13.47
C ASP A 64 15.38 3.32 -14.47
N VAL A 65 14.29 4.03 -14.18
CA VAL A 65 13.08 4.04 -15.02
C VAL A 65 13.02 5.25 -15.96
N ASN A 66 13.71 6.33 -15.64
CA ASN A 66 13.79 7.49 -16.52
C ASN A 66 15.24 7.97 -16.75
N PRO A 67 16.07 7.19 -17.49
CA PRO A 67 17.49 7.46 -17.66
C PRO A 67 17.80 8.71 -18.49
N ARG A 68 16.80 9.28 -19.18
CA ARG A 68 16.93 10.51 -19.98
C ARG A 68 16.44 11.76 -19.24
N LEU A 69 15.96 11.61 -18.02
CA LEU A 69 15.60 12.74 -17.20
C LEU A 69 16.88 13.44 -16.74
N VAL A 70 17.29 14.47 -17.47
CA VAL A 70 18.43 15.32 -17.09
C VAL A 70 17.97 16.23 -15.95
N VAL A 71 18.26 15.82 -14.72
CA VAL A 71 18.11 16.68 -13.55
C VAL A 71 19.43 16.63 -12.79
N ASP A 72 20.19 17.72 -12.85
CA ASP A 72 21.55 17.78 -12.29
C ASP A 72 21.60 17.51 -10.78
N ILE A 73 20.47 17.63 -10.06
CA ILE A 73 20.37 17.33 -8.64
C ILE A 73 18.95 16.80 -8.35
N TYR A 74 18.86 15.58 -7.84
CA TYR A 74 17.67 15.09 -7.14
C TYR A 74 17.85 15.36 -5.65
N PRO A 75 17.32 16.49 -5.11
CA PRO A 75 17.27 16.66 -3.65
C PRO A 75 16.41 15.56 -3.01
N PHE A 76 15.61 14.85 -3.82
CA PHE A 76 14.71 13.80 -3.40
C PHE A 76 15.29 12.37 -3.48
N SER A 77 16.56 12.18 -3.84
CA SER A 77 17.15 10.84 -3.80
C SER A 77 17.46 10.44 -2.36
N GLU A 78 17.17 9.19 -1.99
CA GLU A 78 17.53 8.65 -0.67
C GLU A 78 19.05 8.42 -0.51
N GLN A 79 19.81 8.60 -1.59
CA GLN A 79 21.26 8.46 -1.61
C GLN A 79 21.95 9.81 -1.36
N ARG A 80 23.19 9.76 -0.88
CA ARG A 80 24.04 10.94 -0.78
C ARG A 80 24.25 11.52 -2.18
N VAL A 81 23.98 12.82 -2.34
CA VAL A 81 24.18 13.53 -3.60
C VAL A 81 25.67 13.52 -3.91
N ASN A 82 26.04 12.84 -5.00
CA ASN A 82 27.43 12.72 -5.45
C ASN A 82 27.62 13.48 -6.77
N THR A 83 27.86 14.77 -6.67
CA THR A 83 28.17 15.64 -7.81
C THR A 83 29.61 16.15 -7.74
N ALA A 84 30.14 16.66 -8.84
CA ALA A 84 31.47 17.27 -8.88
C ALA A 84 31.66 18.43 -7.86
N GLU A 85 30.56 19.06 -7.44
CA GLU A 85 30.56 20.10 -6.40
C GLU A 85 30.86 19.54 -5.00
N TYR A 86 30.43 18.31 -4.69
CA TYR A 86 30.77 17.59 -3.45
C TYR A 86 32.16 16.95 -3.47
N ALA A 87 32.84 16.93 -4.62
CA ALA A 87 34.22 16.49 -4.77
C ALA A 87 35.26 17.60 -4.54
N ARG A 88 34.82 18.82 -4.22
CA ARG A 88 35.73 19.96 -3.97
C ARG A 88 36.46 19.81 -2.63
N PRO A 89 37.70 20.31 -2.51
CA PRO A 89 38.41 20.36 -1.23
C PRO A 89 37.62 21.17 -0.19
N GLY A 90 37.37 20.59 0.99
CA GLY A 90 36.66 21.26 2.09
C GLY A 90 35.16 20.94 2.19
N THR A 91 34.59 20.27 1.19
CA THR A 91 33.24 19.70 1.31
C THR A 91 33.25 18.49 2.23
N ARG A 92 32.19 18.31 3.04
CA ARG A 92 32.02 17.18 3.97
C ARG A 92 30.85 16.30 3.52
N PRO A 93 31.06 15.35 2.58
CA PRO A 93 30.01 14.48 2.07
C PRO A 93 29.26 13.72 3.18
N GLU A 94 29.93 13.41 4.28
CA GLU A 94 29.39 12.79 5.50
C GLU A 94 28.39 13.69 6.26
N SER A 95 28.51 15.03 6.10
CA SER A 95 27.61 16.01 6.72
C SER A 95 26.32 16.24 5.93
N GLN A 96 26.14 15.57 4.79
CA GLN A 96 24.85 15.54 4.12
C GLN A 96 23.83 14.88 5.08
N PRO A 97 22.70 15.55 5.38
CA PRO A 97 21.68 14.97 6.25
C PRO A 97 21.12 13.69 5.63
N ASP A 98 21.04 12.58 6.38
CA ASP A 98 20.35 11.34 5.95
C ASP A 98 18.83 11.56 5.69
N VAL A 99 18.34 12.74 6.08
CA VAL A 99 16.97 13.26 5.95
C VAL A 99 16.81 14.16 4.71
N SER A 100 17.39 13.81 3.57
CA SER A 100 17.32 14.61 2.33
C SER A 100 15.90 14.85 1.78
N LEU A 101 14.87 14.31 2.44
CA LEU A 101 13.48 14.43 2.03
C LEU A 101 12.61 14.96 3.16
N PRO A 102 11.92 16.13 3.01
CA PRO A 102 10.87 16.55 3.92
C PRO A 102 9.84 15.43 4.17
N SER A 103 9.49 14.66 3.13
CA SER A 103 8.58 13.52 3.23
C SER A 103 9.12 12.34 4.06
N LYS A 104 10.45 12.09 4.03
CA LYS A 104 11.09 11.08 4.89
C LYS A 104 11.20 11.58 6.32
N ALA A 105 11.57 12.86 6.49
CA ALA A 105 11.66 13.54 7.78
C ALA A 105 10.28 13.62 8.48
N THR A 106 9.20 13.80 7.73
CA THR A 106 7.82 13.81 8.24
C THR A 106 7.20 12.42 8.29
N ALA A 107 7.96 11.37 7.97
CA ALA A 107 7.48 9.99 8.00
C ALA A 107 6.22 9.75 7.13
N ASN A 108 6.12 10.44 5.98
CA ASN A 108 5.03 10.30 5.03
C ASN A 108 4.84 8.83 4.64
N GLN A 109 3.63 8.31 4.87
CA GLN A 109 3.29 6.91 4.65
C GLN A 109 3.15 6.55 3.17
N ILE A 110 3.08 7.53 2.26
CA ILE A 110 3.01 7.29 0.81
C ILE A 110 4.40 7.05 0.21
N VAL A 111 5.46 7.60 0.83
CA VAL A 111 6.82 7.45 0.30
C VAL A 111 7.29 6.02 0.53
N PRO A 112 7.72 5.29 -0.52
CA PRO A 112 8.37 4.00 -0.38
C PRO A 112 9.59 4.17 0.53
N GLY A 113 9.54 3.61 1.74
CA GLY A 113 10.68 3.63 2.64
C GLY A 113 11.58 2.43 2.38
N THR A 114 12.79 2.44 2.94
CA THR A 114 13.71 1.28 2.98
C THR A 114 13.14 0.02 3.65
N LYS A 115 11.90 0.04 4.14
CA LYS A 115 11.20 -1.09 4.73
C LYS A 115 10.28 -1.75 3.71
N THR A 116 10.53 -3.03 3.50
CA THR A 116 9.87 -3.98 2.58
C THR A 116 8.41 -4.32 2.88
N ASN A 117 7.70 -3.52 3.69
CA ASN A 117 6.28 -3.79 3.95
C ASN A 117 5.39 -3.08 2.92
N ALA A 118 4.85 -3.84 1.97
CA ALA A 118 3.91 -3.34 0.97
C ALA A 118 2.46 -3.29 1.45
N GLY A 119 2.19 -3.71 2.70
CA GLY A 119 0.86 -3.69 3.30
C GLY A 119 0.51 -2.36 3.96
N SER A 120 -0.70 -1.87 3.68
CA SER A 120 -1.28 -0.67 4.26
C SER A 120 -2.58 -0.98 4.98
N THR A 121 -2.79 -0.36 6.14
CA THR A 121 -4.03 -0.38 6.92
C THR A 121 -4.72 0.97 6.75
N LEU A 122 -5.94 0.93 6.22
CA LEU A 122 -6.73 2.08 5.82
C LEU A 122 -8.08 2.06 6.57
N THR A 123 -8.69 3.22 6.72
CA THR A 123 -10.06 3.37 7.20
C THR A 123 -10.82 4.25 6.23
N THR A 124 -12.11 3.99 6.05
CA THR A 124 -12.95 4.75 5.14
C THR A 124 -14.38 4.75 5.64
N GLY A 125 -15.02 5.92 5.57
CA GLY A 125 -16.44 6.14 5.84
C GLY A 125 -17.18 6.58 4.58
N GLY A 126 -16.88 5.94 3.45
CA GLY A 126 -17.45 6.21 2.13
C GLY A 126 -16.46 6.71 1.07
N PRO A 127 -16.91 6.78 -0.20
CA PRO A 127 -16.09 7.21 -1.32
C PRO A 127 -15.40 8.56 -1.07
N GLY A 128 -14.08 8.62 -1.32
CA GLY A 128 -13.29 9.84 -1.16
C GLY A 128 -12.82 10.12 0.28
N SER A 129 -13.15 9.27 1.26
CA SER A 129 -12.71 9.43 2.66
C SER A 129 -11.59 8.46 3.09
N VAL A 130 -11.09 7.64 2.15
CA VAL A 130 -10.02 6.66 2.41
C VAL A 130 -8.80 7.34 2.99
N THR A 131 -8.40 6.91 4.19
CA THR A 131 -7.30 7.52 4.93
C THR A 131 -6.41 6.44 5.53
N PHE A 132 -5.09 6.64 5.45
CA PHE A 132 -4.13 5.81 6.18
C PHE A 132 -4.37 5.91 7.68
N ARG A 133 -4.41 4.77 8.36
CA ARG A 133 -4.28 4.77 9.81
C ARG A 133 -2.93 5.35 10.21
N LEU A 134 -2.82 5.85 11.43
CA LEU A 134 -1.57 6.37 11.96
C LEU A 134 -0.48 5.28 11.88
N ARG A 135 0.79 5.69 11.71
CA ARG A 135 1.92 4.75 11.59
C ARG A 135 1.99 3.74 12.74
N ALA A 136 1.67 4.16 13.97
CA ALA A 136 1.62 3.27 15.14
C ALA A 136 0.57 2.15 15.02
N ASN A 137 -0.44 2.36 14.17
CA ASN A 137 -1.59 1.50 13.96
C ASN A 137 -1.54 0.74 12.63
N GLN A 138 -0.42 0.87 11.88
CA GLN A 138 -0.16 0.08 10.67
C GLN A 138 0.24 -1.34 11.09
N SER A 139 -0.71 -2.27 11.01
CA SER A 139 -0.54 -3.65 11.49
C SER A 139 -0.45 -4.69 10.36
N VAL A 140 -0.96 -4.35 9.18
CA VAL A 140 -0.94 -5.22 8.00
C VAL A 140 0.48 -5.33 7.45
N LYS A 141 0.94 -6.57 7.28
CA LYS A 141 2.10 -6.90 6.47
C LYS A 141 1.65 -7.61 5.21
N ALA A 142 2.17 -7.20 4.06
CA ALA A 142 1.85 -7.83 2.78
C ALA A 142 3.10 -8.08 1.94
N GLN A 143 3.06 -9.17 1.19
CA GLN A 143 4.04 -9.52 0.18
C GLN A 143 3.33 -10.11 -1.04
N GLY A 144 3.69 -9.64 -2.22
CA GLY A 144 3.17 -10.10 -3.51
C GLY A 144 4.28 -10.67 -4.38
N GLU A 145 3.97 -11.69 -5.17
CA GLU A 145 4.85 -12.23 -6.19
C GLU A 145 4.05 -12.46 -7.46
N TRP A 146 4.59 -11.97 -8.58
CA TRP A 146 4.05 -12.26 -9.91
C TRP A 146 4.92 -13.34 -10.56
N GLN A 147 4.30 -14.43 -10.98
CA GLN A 147 4.95 -15.53 -11.66
C GLN A 147 3.99 -16.14 -12.69
N ASP A 148 4.49 -16.39 -13.91
CA ASP A 148 3.78 -17.11 -14.97
C ASP A 148 2.36 -16.60 -15.27
N GLY A 149 2.17 -15.28 -15.30
CA GLY A 149 0.86 -14.67 -15.60
C GLY A 149 -0.11 -14.66 -14.43
N GLN A 150 0.38 -14.84 -13.20
CA GLN A 150 -0.43 -14.85 -12.00
C GLN A 150 0.25 -14.09 -10.86
N TRP A 151 -0.54 -13.22 -10.22
CA TRP A 151 -0.17 -12.64 -8.92
C TRP A 151 -0.56 -13.58 -7.78
N THR A 152 0.31 -13.69 -6.78
CA THR A 152 0.00 -14.24 -5.46
C THR A 152 0.39 -13.22 -4.39
N VAL A 153 -0.60 -12.74 -3.63
CA VAL A 153 -0.38 -11.79 -2.52
C VAL A 153 -0.81 -12.42 -1.21
N VAL A 154 0.06 -12.34 -0.20
CA VAL A 154 -0.23 -12.79 1.17
C VAL A 154 -0.27 -11.59 2.09
N MET A 155 -1.41 -11.37 2.74
CA MET A 155 -1.60 -10.36 3.76
C MET A 155 -1.71 -11.00 5.15
N THR A 156 -1.03 -10.41 6.12
CA THR A 156 -1.01 -10.88 7.51
C THR A 156 -1.21 -9.73 8.48
N ARG A 157 -2.00 -9.96 9.52
CA ARG A 157 -2.08 -9.12 10.71
C ARG A 157 -2.45 -9.96 11.93
N PRO A 158 -2.18 -9.48 13.16
CA PRO A 158 -2.77 -10.06 14.36
C PRO A 158 -4.31 -10.05 14.29
N LEU A 159 -4.96 -11.10 14.80
CA LEU A 159 -6.43 -11.13 14.89
C LEU A 159 -6.93 -10.08 15.88
N ALA A 160 -6.34 -10.05 17.08
CA ALA A 160 -6.61 -9.02 18.07
C ALA A 160 -5.81 -7.75 17.78
N VAL A 161 -6.50 -6.62 17.75
CA VAL A 161 -5.88 -5.28 17.63
C VAL A 161 -6.09 -4.48 18.91
N ALA A 162 -5.25 -3.47 19.15
CA ALA A 162 -5.23 -2.73 20.42
C ALA A 162 -6.52 -1.92 20.67
N ASP A 163 -7.07 -1.30 19.63
CA ASP A 163 -8.27 -0.47 19.69
C ASP A 163 -8.91 -0.32 18.28
N ALA A 164 -10.07 0.34 18.22
CA ALA A 164 -10.78 0.61 16.96
C ALA A 164 -9.99 1.49 15.98
N SER A 165 -9.03 2.29 16.48
CA SER A 165 -8.14 3.07 15.63
C SER A 165 -7.10 2.20 14.92
N SER A 166 -6.94 0.95 15.33
CA SER A 166 -6.07 -0.07 14.74
C SER A 166 -6.78 -1.07 13.81
N GLY A 167 -8.11 -1.00 13.71
CA GLY A 167 -8.92 -1.87 12.85
C GLY A 167 -9.99 -2.66 13.62
N ILE A 168 -10.57 -3.65 12.95
CA ILE A 168 -11.54 -4.57 13.56
C ILE A 168 -10.79 -5.71 14.26
N SER A 169 -11.03 -5.88 15.57
CA SER A 169 -10.47 -6.99 16.35
C SER A 169 -11.25 -8.28 16.08
N LEU A 170 -10.54 -9.35 15.70
CA LEU A 170 -11.10 -10.65 15.33
C LEU A 170 -10.78 -11.71 16.41
N GLN A 171 -11.70 -12.63 16.61
CA GLN A 171 -11.58 -13.78 17.51
C GLN A 171 -12.08 -15.06 16.82
N PRO A 172 -11.55 -16.24 17.19
CA PRO A 172 -12.15 -17.51 16.79
C PRO A 172 -13.63 -17.56 17.16
N GLY A 173 -14.47 -17.97 16.21
CA GLY A 173 -15.93 -17.95 16.29
C GLY A 173 -16.59 -16.69 15.70
N ASP A 174 -15.84 -15.63 15.40
CA ASP A 174 -16.42 -14.43 14.80
C ASP A 174 -16.95 -14.68 13.40
N THR A 175 -18.08 -14.04 13.08
CA THR A 175 -18.58 -13.89 11.72
C THR A 175 -18.66 -12.40 11.37
N LEU A 176 -18.19 -12.03 10.19
CA LEU A 176 -18.16 -10.65 9.70
C LEU A 176 -18.21 -10.63 8.17
N SER A 177 -18.43 -9.46 7.57
CA SER A 177 -18.46 -9.33 6.12
C SER A 177 -17.07 -9.00 5.58
N ILE A 178 -16.72 -9.62 4.45
CA ILE A 178 -15.48 -9.36 3.70
C ILE A 178 -15.80 -9.09 2.23
N ALA A 179 -15.08 -8.16 1.61
CA ALA A 179 -15.09 -7.98 0.16
C ALA A 179 -13.68 -7.68 -0.35
N PHE A 180 -13.50 -7.81 -1.66
CA PHE A 180 -12.21 -7.73 -2.31
C PHE A 180 -12.26 -6.76 -3.49
N ALA A 181 -11.14 -6.09 -3.72
CA ALA A 181 -10.94 -5.26 -4.89
C ALA A 181 -9.58 -5.52 -5.53
N VAL A 182 -9.53 -5.55 -6.86
CA VAL A 182 -8.31 -5.74 -7.66
C VAL A 182 -8.20 -4.59 -8.66
N TRP A 183 -7.01 -4.01 -8.75
CA TRP A 183 -6.62 -3.03 -9.77
C TRP A 183 -5.57 -3.67 -10.68
N ASN A 184 -5.82 -3.63 -11.98
CA ASN A 184 -4.87 -4.05 -13.00
C ASN A 184 -4.23 -2.82 -13.67
N GLY A 185 -2.92 -2.67 -13.50
CA GLY A 185 -2.12 -1.56 -14.04
C GLY A 185 -2.17 -1.50 -15.56
N GLY A 186 -2.04 -2.64 -16.23
CA GLY A 186 -2.12 -2.79 -17.68
C GLY A 186 -3.47 -2.34 -18.27
N ARG A 187 -4.55 -2.38 -17.48
CA ARG A 187 -5.88 -1.85 -17.83
C ARG A 187 -6.11 -0.40 -17.40
N ARG A 188 -5.12 0.22 -16.76
CA ARG A 188 -5.15 1.60 -16.23
C ARG A 188 -6.18 1.78 -15.12
N ASP A 189 -6.38 0.74 -14.32
CA ASP A 189 -7.24 0.81 -13.15
C ASP A 189 -6.56 1.65 -12.06
N ARG A 190 -7.31 2.54 -11.42
CA ARG A 190 -6.89 3.34 -10.27
C ARG A 190 -8.10 3.87 -9.52
N ASP A 191 -7.91 4.25 -8.26
CA ASP A 191 -8.96 4.84 -7.43
C ASP A 191 -10.24 3.99 -7.44
N GLY A 192 -11.37 4.55 -7.88
CA GLY A 192 -12.65 3.85 -7.98
C GLY A 192 -12.78 2.93 -9.20
N GLN A 193 -11.89 3.02 -10.19
CA GLN A 193 -11.86 2.12 -11.34
C GLN A 193 -11.09 0.86 -10.96
N LYS A 194 -11.83 -0.22 -10.72
CA LYS A 194 -11.33 -1.50 -10.22
C LYS A 194 -12.36 -2.60 -10.40
N LEU A 195 -11.94 -3.85 -10.29
CA LEU A 195 -12.85 -4.99 -10.14
C LEU A 195 -13.14 -5.21 -8.66
N ILE A 196 -14.41 -5.49 -8.31
CA ILE A 196 -14.84 -5.75 -6.93
C ILE A 196 -15.69 -7.01 -6.84
N THR A 197 -15.67 -7.66 -5.69
CA THR A 197 -16.68 -8.67 -5.31
C THR A 197 -17.88 -8.00 -4.64
N ILE A 198 -18.99 -8.73 -4.48
CA ILE A 198 -20.00 -8.40 -3.47
C ILE A 198 -19.48 -8.77 -2.06
N TRP A 199 -20.18 -8.35 -1.02
CA TRP A 199 -19.95 -8.83 0.35
C TRP A 199 -20.07 -10.35 0.43
N GLN A 200 -19.15 -10.96 1.18
CA GLN A 200 -19.12 -12.38 1.51
C GLN A 200 -19.08 -12.55 3.03
N ASP A 201 -19.59 -13.67 3.50
CA ASP A 201 -19.44 -14.05 4.91
C ASP A 201 -18.02 -14.57 5.17
N LEU A 202 -17.36 -13.97 6.15
CA LEU A 202 -16.10 -14.44 6.71
C LEU A 202 -16.37 -15.02 8.11
N THR A 203 -16.21 -16.33 8.25
CA THR A 203 -16.22 -17.00 9.55
C THR A 203 -14.79 -17.34 9.97
N ILE A 204 -14.40 -16.92 11.17
CA ILE A 204 -13.16 -17.36 11.79
C ILE A 204 -13.47 -18.63 12.57
N GLU A 205 -12.94 -19.78 12.12
CA GLU A 205 -13.23 -21.06 12.77
C GLU A 205 -12.82 -21.07 14.25
N SER A 206 -13.68 -21.66 15.08
CA SER A 206 -13.34 -22.01 16.46
C SER A 206 -12.31 -23.14 16.46
N LYS A 207 -11.36 -23.09 17.38
CA LYS A 207 -10.40 -24.18 17.59
C LYS A 207 -11.05 -25.39 18.27
#